data_AF-A0A1G8S457-F1
#
_entry.id   AF-A0A1G8S457-F1
#
_cell.length_a   1.000
_cell.length_b   1.000
_cell.length_c   1.000
_cell.angle_alpha   90.00
_cell.angle_beta   90.00
_cell.angle_gamma   90.00
#
_symmetry.space_group_name_H-M   'P 1'
#
loop_
_entity.id
_entity.type
_entity.pdbx_description
1 polymer ?
#
loop_
_entity_poly.entity_id
_entity_poly.type
_entity_poly.pdbx_seq_one_letter_code
_entity_poly.pdbx_strand_id
1 'polypeptide(L)'
;MKKSTIVKRIIIAVLFAAVLLSTPLLFLIKTPEEKKTQKWSSTIEINDRVLNPVSNSIDFKVDKAGEHTLYFSLIPEGYDKDSIGNVKLSDLGFITTFVVTDSNDNVVYSSTQGAIYLDTVIYLMPGNYKVTYYYFSNPDEFYDFESMNIVSIKEATQMVKDINFPAFKENGTTVFNYEFCCLSKEEAKVFPSIMLSWGLLVGLLAGFLLAEFLLFGKDSEKRFDERQILEQGKAFKIGFFVLLITIEAIIILNFSGLASVADYPVFYQIAIFLGLLSYVVYCIWHESYFAINEKSTRVIILFAFIAAINIVIGIINAIHGQIIVDGRITFRILNPLCAILFIVIFATMLLKRIANSKNASADEEEEDDE
;
A
#
# COMPACT_ATOMS: atom_id res chain seq x y z
N MET A 1 27.21 -33.97 8.18
CA MET A 1 25.86 -33.35 8.30
C MET A 1 25.14 -33.87 9.53
N LYS A 2 25.01 -33.04 10.57
CA LYS A 2 24.34 -33.41 11.82
C LYS A 2 22.82 -33.54 11.60
N LYS A 3 22.21 -34.56 12.22
CA LYS A 3 20.77 -34.89 12.14
C LYS A 3 19.86 -33.68 12.46
N SER A 4 20.31 -32.76 13.32
CA SER A 4 19.58 -31.53 13.66
C SER A 4 19.51 -30.50 12.53
N THR A 5 20.51 -30.43 11.65
CA THR A 5 20.54 -29.50 10.51
C THR A 5 19.53 -29.91 9.44
N ILE A 6 19.35 -31.22 9.24
CA ILE A 6 18.37 -31.78 8.31
C ILE A 6 16.95 -31.52 8.82
N VAL A 7 16.70 -31.74 10.11
CA VAL A 7 15.39 -31.48 10.73
C VAL A 7 15.02 -29.99 10.65
N LYS A 8 15.97 -29.08 10.92
CA LYS A 8 15.74 -27.63 10.76
C LYS A 8 15.35 -27.25 9.32
N ARG A 9 16.08 -27.76 8.32
CA ARG A 9 15.79 -27.51 6.90
C ARG A 9 14.43 -28.06 6.48
N ILE A 10 14.04 -29.22 7.00
CA ILE A 10 12.72 -29.80 6.74
C ILE A 10 11.62 -28.94 7.37
N ILE A 11 11.76 -28.51 8.63
CA ILE A 11 10.78 -27.63 9.29
C ILE A 11 10.60 -26.33 8.52
N ILE A 12 11.72 -25.72 8.10
CA ILE A 12 11.71 -24.47 7.34
C ILE A 12 11.08 -24.66 5.95
N ALA A 13 11.41 -25.74 5.24
CA ALA A 13 10.80 -26.07 3.95
C ALA A 13 9.30 -26.34 4.10
N VAL A 14 8.87 -26.98 5.19
CA VAL A 14 7.45 -27.22 5.50
C VAL A 14 6.73 -25.91 5.83
N LEU A 15 7.34 -25.01 6.62
CA LEU A 15 6.76 -23.68 6.91
C LEU A 15 6.64 -22.84 5.63
N PHE A 16 7.66 -22.86 4.78
CA PHE A 16 7.65 -22.15 3.50
C PHE A 16 6.61 -22.73 2.55
N ALA A 17 6.53 -24.07 2.44
CA ALA A 17 5.50 -24.74 1.66
C ALA A 17 4.10 -24.45 2.22
N ALA A 18 3.91 -24.46 3.54
CA ALA A 18 2.63 -24.13 4.16
C ALA A 18 2.19 -22.69 3.88
N VAL A 19 3.12 -21.74 3.90
CA VAL A 19 2.87 -20.33 3.55
C VAL A 19 2.58 -20.15 2.05
N LEU A 20 3.33 -20.81 1.18
CA LEU A 20 3.06 -20.81 -0.27
C LEU A 20 1.72 -21.49 -0.61
N LEU A 21 1.38 -22.58 0.06
CA LEU A 21 0.15 -23.34 -0.13
C LEU A 21 -1.08 -22.63 0.47
N SER A 22 -0.89 -21.69 1.39
CA SER A 22 -1.97 -20.83 1.90
C SER A 22 -2.19 -19.56 1.09
N THR A 23 -1.27 -19.19 0.18
CA THR A 23 -1.49 -18.09 -0.78
C THR A 23 -2.73 -18.30 -1.67
N PRO A 24 -2.98 -19.49 -2.25
CA PRO A 24 -4.23 -19.78 -2.98
C PRO A 24 -5.50 -19.60 -2.13
N LEU A 25 -5.43 -19.87 -0.82
CA LEU A 25 -6.57 -19.70 0.09
C LEU A 25 -6.96 -18.23 0.24
N LEU A 26 -6.03 -17.29 0.08
CA LEU A 26 -6.34 -15.86 0.10
C LEU A 26 -7.14 -15.43 -1.13
N PHE A 27 -6.93 -16.06 -2.29
CA PHE A 27 -7.73 -15.82 -3.49
C PHE A 27 -9.13 -16.44 -3.42
N LEU A 28 -9.38 -17.34 -2.45
CA LEU A 28 -10.72 -17.88 -2.18
C LEU A 28 -11.53 -16.97 -1.23
N ILE A 29 -10.90 -15.98 -0.59
CA ILE A 29 -11.58 -15.02 0.26
C ILE A 29 -12.24 -13.97 -0.62
N LYS A 30 -13.56 -14.09 -0.82
CA LYS A 30 -14.34 -13.05 -1.48
C LYS A 30 -14.18 -11.72 -0.75
N THR A 31 -13.81 -10.68 -1.49
CA THR A 31 -13.60 -9.34 -0.93
C THR A 31 -14.93 -8.77 -0.40
N PRO A 32 -14.91 -7.82 0.54
CA PRO A 32 -16.12 -7.09 0.93
C PRO A 32 -16.81 -6.43 -0.25
N GLU A 33 -16.02 -5.96 -1.23
CA GLU A 33 -16.50 -5.44 -2.51
C GLU A 33 -17.33 -6.50 -3.25
N GLU A 34 -16.76 -7.66 -3.56
CA GLU A 34 -17.46 -8.75 -4.27
C GLU A 34 -18.75 -9.22 -3.58
N LYS A 35 -18.81 -9.12 -2.25
CA LYS A 35 -20.01 -9.53 -1.49
C LYS A 35 -21.12 -8.49 -1.53
N LYS A 36 -20.79 -7.21 -1.62
CA LYS A 36 -21.74 -6.10 -1.56
C LYS A 36 -22.03 -5.46 -2.93
N THR A 37 -21.25 -5.78 -3.95
CA THR A 37 -21.46 -5.27 -5.30
C THR A 37 -22.80 -5.73 -5.83
N GLN A 38 -23.66 -4.76 -6.10
CA GLN A 38 -24.91 -4.96 -6.80
C GLN A 38 -24.64 -4.85 -8.31
N LYS A 39 -25.11 -5.82 -9.08
CA LYS A 39 -24.96 -5.85 -10.54
C LYS A 39 -26.32 -5.90 -11.20
N TRP A 40 -26.52 -5.09 -12.22
CA TRP A 40 -27.71 -5.11 -13.06
C TRP A 40 -27.37 -4.67 -14.48
N SER A 41 -28.29 -4.88 -15.41
CA SER A 41 -28.12 -4.44 -16.79
C SER A 41 -29.29 -3.57 -17.21
N SER A 42 -29.02 -2.54 -18.01
CA SER A 42 -30.05 -1.70 -18.63
C SER A 42 -29.71 -1.49 -20.08
N THR A 43 -30.74 -1.58 -20.93
CA THR A 43 -30.68 -1.14 -22.31
C THR A 43 -30.94 0.36 -22.37
N ILE A 44 -30.09 1.08 -23.09
CA ILE A 44 -30.27 2.50 -23.40
C ILE A 44 -30.52 2.60 -24.89
N GLU A 45 -31.69 3.12 -25.25
CA GLU A 45 -32.09 3.43 -26.62
C GLU A 45 -31.92 4.93 -26.86
N ILE A 46 -31.29 5.27 -27.99
CA ILE A 46 -31.14 6.63 -28.50
C ILE A 46 -32.01 6.69 -29.75
N ASN A 47 -33.04 7.54 -29.73
CA ASN A 47 -33.89 7.81 -30.88
C ASN A 47 -33.93 9.32 -31.13
N ASP A 48 -33.35 9.76 -32.24
CA ASP A 48 -33.19 11.18 -32.59
C ASP A 48 -32.59 12.02 -31.44
N ARG A 49 -31.53 11.47 -30.82
CA ARG A 49 -30.87 12.02 -29.62
C ARG A 49 -31.75 12.11 -28.37
N VAL A 50 -32.90 11.44 -28.33
CA VAL A 50 -33.69 11.26 -27.10
C VAL A 50 -33.33 9.91 -26.48
N LEU A 51 -33.02 9.91 -25.19
CA LEU A 51 -32.59 8.72 -24.44
C LEU A 51 -33.76 8.04 -23.73
N ASN A 52 -33.81 6.71 -23.82
CA ASN A 52 -34.77 5.88 -23.08
C ASN A 52 -34.06 4.66 -22.47
N PRO A 53 -34.03 4.51 -21.13
CA PRO A 53 -34.52 5.45 -20.13
C PRO A 53 -33.64 6.71 -20.04
N VAL A 54 -34.21 7.83 -19.57
CA VAL A 54 -33.45 9.06 -19.27
C VAL A 54 -32.58 8.94 -18.02
N SER A 55 -32.92 7.99 -17.13
CA SER A 55 -32.19 7.73 -15.90
C SER A 55 -32.44 6.31 -15.39
N ASN A 56 -31.49 5.78 -14.61
CA ASN A 56 -31.66 4.54 -13.85
C ASN A 56 -31.30 4.77 -12.38
N SER A 57 -31.96 4.10 -11.45
CA SER A 57 -31.68 4.27 -10.02
C SER A 57 -31.53 2.95 -9.26
N ILE A 58 -30.69 2.96 -8.25
CA ILE A 58 -30.49 1.86 -7.31
C ILE A 58 -30.48 2.35 -5.87
N ASP A 59 -31.22 1.64 -5.01
CA ASP A 59 -31.26 1.92 -3.58
C ASP A 59 -30.13 1.17 -2.85
N PHE A 60 -29.57 1.80 -1.83
CA PHE A 60 -28.60 1.18 -0.94
C PHE A 60 -28.75 1.69 0.48
N LYS A 61 -28.19 0.94 1.43
CA LYS A 61 -28.31 1.23 2.85
C LYS A 61 -26.94 1.42 3.48
N VAL A 62 -26.85 2.42 4.35
CA VAL A 62 -25.69 2.70 5.19
C VAL A 62 -26.05 2.37 6.62
N ASP A 63 -25.28 1.48 7.26
CA ASP A 63 -25.57 1.01 8.62
C ASP A 63 -24.87 1.84 9.70
N LYS A 64 -23.73 2.46 9.38
CA LYS A 64 -22.91 3.22 10.34
C LYS A 64 -22.52 4.56 9.74
N ALA A 65 -22.46 5.60 10.58
CA ALA A 65 -21.96 6.90 10.16
C ALA A 65 -20.46 6.82 9.84
N GLY A 66 -20.01 7.47 8.77
CA GLY A 66 -18.59 7.56 8.46
C GLY A 66 -18.28 7.78 6.99
N GLU A 67 -16.98 7.75 6.69
CA GLU A 67 -16.50 7.70 5.30
C GLU A 67 -16.83 6.36 4.66
N HIS A 68 -17.44 6.44 3.47
CA HIS A 68 -17.76 5.32 2.61
C HIS A 68 -17.12 5.55 1.24
N THR A 69 -16.52 4.51 0.69
CA THR A 69 -16.09 4.47 -0.70
C THR A 69 -17.23 3.91 -1.54
N LEU A 70 -17.66 4.69 -2.51
CA LEU A 70 -18.61 4.28 -3.53
C LEU A 70 -17.85 3.92 -4.81
N TYR A 71 -18.09 2.71 -5.31
CA TYR A 71 -17.52 2.19 -6.54
C TYR A 71 -18.62 2.16 -7.59
N PHE A 72 -18.36 2.81 -8.72
CA PHE A 72 -19.29 2.90 -9.85
C PHE A 72 -18.63 2.34 -11.10
N SER A 73 -19.32 1.44 -11.79
CA SER A 73 -18.90 0.94 -13.10
C SER A 73 -20.08 0.86 -14.04
N LEU A 74 -19.90 1.36 -15.26
CA LEU A 74 -20.88 1.35 -16.35
C LEU A 74 -20.26 0.65 -17.57
N ILE A 75 -20.35 -0.66 -17.68
CA ILE A 75 -19.60 -1.40 -18.72
C ILE A 75 -20.50 -1.66 -19.93
N PRO A 76 -20.21 -1.13 -21.13
CA PRO A 76 -20.97 -1.46 -22.32
C PRO A 76 -20.84 -2.95 -22.64
N GLU A 77 -21.90 -3.57 -23.15
CA GLU A 77 -21.89 -4.97 -23.54
C GLU A 77 -20.79 -5.25 -24.59
N GLY A 78 -20.04 -6.33 -24.37
CA GLY A 78 -18.90 -6.71 -25.22
C GLY A 78 -17.54 -6.13 -24.80
N TYR A 79 -17.52 -5.27 -23.77
CA TYR A 79 -16.28 -4.77 -23.15
C TYR A 79 -16.06 -5.37 -21.77
N ASP A 80 -14.80 -5.48 -21.38
CA ASP A 80 -14.40 -5.83 -20.00
C ASP A 80 -13.93 -4.58 -19.24
N LYS A 81 -13.80 -4.70 -17.92
CA LYS A 81 -13.36 -3.60 -17.04
C LYS A 81 -11.96 -3.08 -17.40
N ASP A 82 -11.10 -3.94 -17.95
CA ASP A 82 -9.70 -3.64 -18.26
C ASP A 82 -9.52 -2.97 -19.64
N SER A 83 -10.49 -3.12 -20.55
CA SER A 83 -10.50 -2.56 -21.91
C SER A 83 -11.30 -1.28 -22.03
N ILE A 84 -11.97 -0.85 -20.95
CA ILE A 84 -12.89 0.29 -20.94
C ILE A 84 -12.20 1.63 -21.24
N GLY A 85 -10.90 1.75 -20.92
CA GLY A 85 -10.11 2.94 -21.25
C GLY A 85 -9.93 3.18 -22.76
N ASN A 86 -10.22 2.18 -23.59
CA ASN A 86 -10.19 2.30 -25.05
C ASN A 86 -11.54 2.71 -25.65
N VAL A 87 -12.60 2.78 -24.84
CA VAL A 87 -13.93 3.19 -25.29
C VAL A 87 -13.96 4.71 -25.40
N LYS A 88 -14.11 5.23 -26.62
CA LYS A 88 -14.33 6.66 -26.81
C LYS A 88 -15.74 7.01 -26.39
N LEU A 89 -15.89 8.05 -25.60
CA LEU A 89 -17.20 8.54 -25.16
C LEU A 89 -18.14 8.86 -26.34
N SER A 90 -17.57 9.32 -27.47
CA SER A 90 -18.30 9.53 -28.73
C SER A 90 -19.01 8.28 -29.26
N ASP A 91 -18.44 7.10 -29.00
CA ASP A 91 -18.93 5.85 -29.55
C ASP A 91 -20.16 5.33 -28.78
N LEU A 92 -20.32 5.78 -27.53
CA LEU A 92 -21.47 5.50 -26.66
C LEU A 92 -22.69 6.34 -27.03
N GLY A 93 -22.49 7.53 -27.59
CA GLY A 93 -23.57 8.41 -28.05
C GLY A 93 -24.25 9.24 -26.94
N PHE A 94 -23.74 9.18 -25.71
CA PHE A 94 -24.20 9.99 -24.58
C PHE A 94 -23.12 10.05 -23.50
N ILE A 95 -23.31 10.96 -22.55
CA ILE A 95 -22.51 11.04 -21.31
C ILE A 95 -23.37 10.63 -20.12
N THR A 96 -22.74 10.09 -19.09
CA THR A 96 -23.41 9.67 -17.86
C THR A 96 -22.92 10.49 -16.68
N THR A 97 -23.85 10.96 -15.86
CA THR A 97 -23.54 11.44 -14.51
C THR A 97 -24.34 10.63 -13.50
N PHE A 98 -23.98 10.69 -12.22
CA PHE A 98 -24.79 10.12 -11.18
C PHE A 98 -24.92 11.05 -9.98
N VAL A 99 -26.06 10.93 -9.31
CA VAL A 99 -26.42 11.69 -8.12
C VAL A 99 -26.76 10.71 -7.01
N VAL A 100 -26.22 10.97 -5.82
CA VAL A 100 -26.57 10.26 -4.60
C VAL A 100 -27.53 11.13 -3.80
N THR A 101 -28.69 10.58 -3.48
CA THR A 101 -29.73 11.26 -2.69
C THR A 101 -30.02 10.51 -1.40
N ASP A 102 -30.39 11.25 -0.36
CA ASP A 102 -30.90 10.68 0.89
C ASP A 102 -32.39 10.30 0.78
N SER A 103 -32.97 9.80 1.86
CA SER A 103 -34.39 9.41 1.91
C SER A 103 -35.39 10.57 1.74
N ASN A 104 -34.93 11.82 1.80
CA ASN A 104 -35.74 13.01 1.58
C ASN A 104 -35.46 13.62 0.19
N ASP A 105 -34.80 12.88 -0.70
CA ASP A 105 -34.36 13.31 -2.03
C ASP A 105 -33.38 14.50 -2.01
N ASN A 106 -32.71 14.77 -0.88
CA ASN A 106 -31.64 15.76 -0.85
C ASN A 106 -30.39 15.20 -1.52
N VAL A 107 -29.75 16.00 -2.36
CA VAL A 107 -28.47 15.65 -3.00
C VAL A 107 -27.36 15.65 -1.96
N VAL A 108 -26.73 14.48 -1.77
CA VAL A 108 -25.59 14.29 -0.86
C VAL A 108 -24.29 14.25 -1.64
N TYR A 109 -24.33 13.80 -2.89
CA TYR A 109 -23.17 13.79 -3.79
C TYR A 109 -23.63 13.82 -5.25
N SER A 110 -22.82 14.41 -6.12
CA SER A 110 -23.00 14.33 -7.56
C SER A 110 -21.64 14.26 -8.26
N SER A 111 -21.55 13.48 -9.35
CA SER A 111 -20.38 13.48 -10.21
C SER A 111 -20.44 14.62 -11.23
N THR A 112 -19.29 15.20 -11.57
CA THR A 112 -19.15 16.22 -12.64
C THR A 112 -18.60 15.65 -13.94
N GLN A 113 -18.32 14.34 -13.99
CA GLN A 113 -17.61 13.71 -15.10
C GLN A 113 -18.44 12.58 -15.72
N GLY A 114 -18.41 12.53 -17.06
CA GLY A 114 -18.84 11.41 -17.91
C GLY A 114 -17.97 10.16 -17.72
N ALA A 115 -17.73 9.76 -16.48
CA ALA A 115 -16.83 8.69 -16.13
C ALA A 115 -17.59 7.36 -16.18
N ILE A 116 -17.10 6.46 -17.03
CA ILE A 116 -17.59 5.09 -17.17
C ILE A 116 -17.22 4.25 -15.93
N TYR A 117 -16.22 4.72 -15.17
CA TYR A 117 -15.78 4.18 -13.89
C TYR A 117 -15.45 5.33 -12.94
N LEU A 118 -15.98 5.32 -11.72
CA LEU A 118 -15.63 6.31 -10.71
C LEU A 118 -15.57 5.66 -9.32
N ASP A 119 -14.50 5.94 -8.59
CA ASP A 119 -14.38 5.63 -7.18
C ASP A 119 -14.34 6.94 -6.41
N THR A 120 -15.26 7.12 -5.46
CA THR A 120 -15.33 8.35 -4.66
C THR A 120 -15.56 8.06 -3.19
N VAL A 121 -15.01 8.90 -2.33
CA VAL A 121 -15.14 8.77 -0.87
C VAL A 121 -16.04 9.88 -0.37
N ILE A 122 -17.15 9.50 0.27
CA ILE A 122 -18.13 10.44 0.81
C ILE A 122 -18.47 10.10 2.25
N TYR A 123 -18.83 11.11 3.05
CA TYR A 123 -19.29 10.89 4.41
C TYR A 123 -20.82 10.68 4.40
N LEU A 124 -21.27 9.53 4.88
CA LEU A 124 -22.69 9.18 4.93
C LEU A 124 -23.13 8.92 6.37
N MET A 125 -24.37 9.30 6.66
CA MET A 125 -25.04 8.96 7.91
C MET A 125 -25.76 7.61 7.76
N PRO A 126 -26.13 6.92 8.85
CA PRO A 126 -26.97 5.73 8.76
C PRO A 126 -28.32 6.09 8.11
N GLY A 127 -28.70 5.36 7.08
CA GLY A 127 -29.90 5.69 6.31
C GLY A 127 -30.04 4.90 5.02
N ASN A 128 -31.16 5.13 4.35
CA ASN A 128 -31.39 4.66 2.99
C ASN A 128 -31.03 5.77 2.03
N TYR A 129 -30.34 5.39 0.97
CA TYR A 129 -29.85 6.29 -0.06
C TYR A 129 -30.19 5.72 -1.42
N LYS A 130 -30.21 6.59 -2.42
CA LYS A 130 -30.46 6.23 -3.81
C LYS A 130 -29.41 6.84 -4.70
N VAL A 131 -28.81 6.02 -5.54
CA VAL A 131 -27.95 6.46 -6.64
C VAL A 131 -28.82 6.52 -7.89
N THR A 132 -28.84 7.66 -8.56
CA THR A 132 -29.50 7.84 -9.85
C THR A 132 -28.48 8.21 -10.91
N TYR A 133 -28.38 7.39 -11.95
CA TYR A 133 -27.61 7.64 -13.16
C TYR A 133 -28.48 8.44 -14.14
N TYR A 134 -27.98 9.56 -14.63
CA TYR A 134 -28.61 10.35 -15.68
C TYR A 134 -27.76 10.30 -16.95
N TYR A 135 -28.45 10.27 -18.08
CA TYR A 135 -27.82 10.16 -19.40
C TYR A 135 -28.14 11.39 -20.23
N PHE A 136 -27.14 11.93 -20.94
CA PHE A 136 -27.32 13.11 -21.79
C PHE A 136 -26.70 12.92 -23.16
N SER A 137 -27.51 13.13 -24.19
CA SER A 137 -27.14 13.15 -25.61
C SER A 137 -27.25 14.57 -26.19
N ASN A 138 -27.84 15.49 -25.44
CA ASN A 138 -28.06 16.88 -25.82
C ASN A 138 -27.23 17.83 -24.93
N PRO A 139 -26.46 18.78 -25.51
CA PRO A 139 -25.70 19.77 -24.75
C PRO A 139 -26.56 20.66 -23.85
N ASP A 140 -27.79 21.02 -24.25
CA ASP A 140 -28.66 21.91 -23.49
C ASP A 140 -29.19 21.22 -22.22
N GLU A 141 -29.62 19.96 -22.35
CA GLU A 141 -30.08 19.16 -21.21
C GLU A 141 -28.97 18.91 -20.20
N PHE A 142 -27.75 18.63 -20.68
CA PHE A 142 -26.59 18.49 -19.82
C PHE A 142 -26.23 19.80 -19.11
N TYR A 143 -26.25 20.92 -19.84
CA TYR A 143 -25.99 22.24 -19.28
C TYR A 143 -26.99 22.61 -18.18
N ASP A 144 -28.28 22.42 -18.44
CA ASP A 144 -29.35 22.72 -17.48
C ASP A 144 -29.18 21.86 -16.23
N PHE A 145 -28.88 20.58 -16.40
CA PHE A 145 -28.65 19.67 -15.28
C PHE A 145 -27.44 20.08 -14.42
N GLU A 146 -26.28 20.30 -15.04
CA GLU A 146 -25.02 20.64 -14.35
C GLU A 146 -25.13 22.00 -13.63
N SER A 147 -25.74 22.99 -14.27
CA SER A 147 -25.90 24.34 -13.71
C SER A 147 -26.91 24.42 -12.56
N MET A 148 -27.93 23.54 -12.55
CA MET A 148 -28.91 23.48 -11.47
C MET A 148 -28.42 22.68 -10.26
N ASN A 149 -27.59 21.64 -10.49
CA ASN A 149 -27.33 20.64 -9.46
C ASN A 149 -25.87 20.58 -8.97
N ILE A 150 -24.89 21.07 -9.75
CA ILE A 150 -23.50 20.61 -9.56
C ILE A 150 -22.47 21.73 -9.61
N VAL A 151 -22.45 22.56 -10.65
CA VAL A 151 -21.35 23.52 -10.91
C VAL A 151 -21.85 24.91 -11.24
N SER A 152 -20.95 25.90 -11.21
CA SER A 152 -21.32 27.25 -11.62
C SER A 152 -21.67 27.30 -13.12
N ILE A 153 -22.52 28.25 -13.51
CA ILE A 153 -22.89 28.50 -14.91
C ILE A 153 -21.65 28.55 -15.83
N LYS A 154 -20.58 29.18 -15.36
CA LYS A 154 -19.33 29.33 -16.13
C LYS A 154 -18.62 28.00 -16.35
N GLU A 155 -18.63 27.12 -15.36
CA GLU A 155 -18.02 25.77 -15.43
C GLU A 155 -18.86 24.83 -16.29
N ALA A 156 -20.19 24.81 -16.12
CA ALA A 156 -21.10 24.06 -16.98
C ALA A 156 -20.93 24.44 -18.45
N THR A 157 -20.84 25.75 -18.74
CA THR A 157 -20.59 26.25 -20.11
C THR A 157 -19.27 25.73 -20.70
N GLN A 158 -18.23 25.61 -19.86
CA GLN A 158 -16.94 25.11 -20.32
C GLN A 158 -16.98 23.61 -20.57
N MET A 159 -17.60 22.82 -19.68
CA MET A 159 -17.75 21.37 -19.83
C MET A 159 -18.48 21.00 -21.12
N VAL A 160 -19.57 21.71 -21.46
CA VAL A 160 -20.32 21.49 -22.70
C VAL A 160 -19.44 21.71 -23.94
N LYS A 161 -18.55 22.72 -23.91
CA LYS A 161 -17.63 23.01 -25.04
C LYS A 161 -16.56 21.94 -25.21
N ASP A 162 -16.12 21.34 -24.12
CA ASP A 162 -15.07 20.31 -24.13
C ASP A 162 -15.63 18.96 -24.62
N ILE A 163 -16.96 18.76 -24.56
CA ILE A 163 -17.64 17.55 -25.02
C ILE A 163 -18.10 17.71 -26.47
N ASN A 164 -17.66 16.81 -27.36
CA ASN A 164 -18.07 16.80 -28.76
C ASN A 164 -19.42 16.10 -28.97
N PHE A 165 -20.51 16.67 -28.43
CA PHE A 165 -21.88 16.18 -28.63
C PHE A 165 -22.26 15.93 -30.11
N PRO A 166 -21.83 16.76 -31.09
CA PRO A 166 -22.11 16.48 -32.50
C PRO A 166 -21.56 15.16 -33.04
N ALA A 167 -20.56 14.57 -32.38
CA ALA A 167 -20.02 13.25 -32.75
C ALA A 167 -20.84 12.08 -32.19
N PHE A 168 -21.85 12.34 -31.36
CA PHE A 168 -22.70 11.30 -30.79
C PHE A 168 -23.66 10.75 -31.84
N LYS A 169 -23.92 9.44 -31.76
CA LYS A 169 -24.87 8.77 -32.66
C LYS A 169 -26.27 9.34 -32.45
N GLU A 170 -26.98 9.60 -33.55
CA GLU A 170 -28.37 10.09 -33.49
C GLU A 170 -29.35 8.98 -33.10
N ASN A 171 -29.07 7.75 -33.56
CA ASN A 171 -29.90 6.58 -33.32
C ASN A 171 -29.03 5.37 -32.94
N GLY A 172 -29.50 4.56 -32.00
CA GLY A 172 -28.81 3.33 -31.61
C GLY A 172 -29.34 2.71 -30.34
N THR A 173 -28.92 1.48 -30.07
CA THR A 173 -29.21 0.78 -28.82
C THR A 173 -27.92 0.28 -28.23
N THR A 174 -27.72 0.46 -26.93
CA THR A 174 -26.54 -0.07 -26.23
C THR A 174 -26.96 -0.63 -24.89
N VAL A 175 -26.55 -1.86 -24.61
CA VAL A 175 -26.76 -2.53 -23.32
C VAL A 175 -25.57 -2.22 -22.43
N PHE A 176 -25.84 -1.86 -21.19
CA PHE A 176 -24.82 -1.61 -20.17
C PHE A 176 -24.99 -2.52 -18.98
N ASN A 177 -23.87 -3.01 -18.46
CA ASN A 177 -23.74 -3.74 -17.22
C ASN A 177 -23.24 -2.79 -16.14
N TYR A 178 -24.06 -2.55 -15.14
CA TYR A 178 -23.78 -1.67 -14.04
C TYR A 178 -23.23 -2.46 -12.87
N GLU A 179 -22.24 -1.91 -12.20
CA GLU A 179 -21.77 -2.37 -10.91
C GLU A 179 -21.75 -1.20 -9.94
N PHE A 180 -22.39 -1.39 -8.78
CA PHE A 180 -22.39 -0.43 -7.69
C PHE A 180 -22.01 -1.12 -6.39
N CYS A 181 -21.08 -0.54 -5.65
CA CYS A 181 -20.72 -1.02 -4.32
C CYS A 181 -20.49 0.15 -3.36
N CYS A 182 -21.00 0.03 -2.14
CA CYS A 182 -20.75 0.97 -1.05
C CYS A 182 -20.02 0.24 0.08
N LEU A 183 -18.77 0.62 0.34
CA LEU A 183 -17.96 0.06 1.43
C LEU A 183 -17.64 1.13 2.46
N SER A 184 -17.77 0.80 3.73
CA SER A 184 -17.20 1.66 4.77
C SER A 184 -15.67 1.72 4.67
N LYS A 185 -15.06 2.80 5.16
CA LYS A 185 -13.59 2.97 5.20
C LYS A 185 -12.84 1.78 5.81
N GLU A 186 -13.43 1.15 6.83
CA GLU A 186 -12.86 -0.05 7.46
C GLU A 186 -12.87 -1.21 6.46
N GLU A 187 -14.03 -1.50 5.85
CA GLU A 187 -14.22 -2.59 4.90
C GLU A 187 -13.34 -2.46 3.66
N ALA A 188 -13.23 -1.25 3.11
CA ALA A 188 -12.38 -0.95 1.96
C ALA A 188 -10.90 -1.21 2.25
N LYS A 189 -10.46 -1.09 3.51
CA LYS A 189 -9.06 -1.27 3.93
C LYS A 189 -8.71 -2.68 4.33
N VAL A 190 -9.68 -3.51 4.74
CA VAL A 190 -9.40 -4.87 5.28
C VAL A 190 -8.61 -5.70 4.27
N PHE A 191 -9.10 -5.81 3.03
CA PHE A 191 -8.49 -6.71 2.05
C PHE A 191 -7.08 -6.27 1.61
N PRO A 192 -6.84 -5.00 1.22
CA PRO A 192 -5.48 -4.52 0.96
C PRO A 192 -4.53 -4.71 2.16
N SER A 193 -5.03 -4.52 3.39
CA SER A 193 -4.21 -4.70 4.60
C SER A 193 -3.84 -6.16 4.84
N ILE A 194 -4.75 -7.11 4.59
CA ILE A 194 -4.47 -8.55 4.65
C ILE A 194 -3.43 -8.93 3.60
N MET A 195 -3.59 -8.48 2.35
CA MET A 195 -2.65 -8.77 1.26
C MET A 195 -1.26 -8.22 1.56
N LEU A 196 -1.16 -6.99 2.05
CA LEU A 196 0.11 -6.37 2.44
C LEU A 196 0.78 -7.14 3.59
N SER A 197 0.02 -7.47 4.64
CA SER A 197 0.52 -8.21 5.80
C SER A 197 1.04 -9.60 5.40
N TRP A 198 0.33 -10.27 4.49
CA TRP A 198 0.74 -11.56 3.96
C TRP A 198 1.99 -11.47 3.09
N GLY A 199 2.06 -10.48 2.19
CA GLY A 199 3.23 -10.22 1.36
C GLY A 199 4.50 -9.96 2.19
N LEU A 200 4.38 -9.19 3.28
CA LEU A 200 5.48 -8.98 4.22
C LEU A 200 5.93 -10.28 4.90
N LEU A 201 4.99 -11.12 5.32
CA LEU A 201 5.29 -12.40 5.98
C LEU A 201 6.01 -13.36 5.03
N VAL A 202 5.56 -13.46 3.78
CA VAL A 202 6.23 -14.24 2.72
C VAL A 202 7.62 -13.68 2.42
N GLY A 203 7.74 -12.35 2.30
CA GLY A 203 9.01 -11.67 2.05
C GLY A 203 10.05 -11.90 3.15
N LEU A 204 9.64 -11.83 4.42
CA LEU A 204 10.50 -12.12 5.57
C LEU A 204 10.98 -13.57 5.57
N LEU A 205 10.09 -14.53 5.29
CA LEU A 205 10.47 -15.95 5.18
C LEU A 205 11.42 -16.21 4.02
N ALA A 206 11.17 -15.63 2.85
CA ALA A 206 12.04 -15.75 1.68
C ALA A 206 13.43 -15.11 1.95
N GLY A 207 13.46 -13.94 2.59
CA GLY A 207 14.70 -13.29 3.01
C GLY A 207 15.49 -14.11 4.02
N PHE A 208 14.80 -14.73 4.99
CA PHE A 208 15.42 -15.64 5.95
C PHE A 208 16.01 -16.89 5.28
N LEU A 209 15.27 -17.50 4.35
CA LEU A 209 15.73 -18.64 3.55
C LEU A 209 16.94 -18.31 2.67
N LEU A 210 16.91 -17.16 2.01
CA LEU A 210 18.02 -16.67 1.20
C LEU A 210 19.25 -16.43 2.07
N ALA A 211 19.08 -15.80 3.24
CA ALA A 211 20.15 -15.63 4.21
C ALA A 211 20.67 -17.00 4.70
N GLU A 212 19.81 -17.98 4.95
CA GLU A 212 20.23 -19.33 5.31
C GLU A 212 21.08 -19.97 4.21
N PHE A 213 20.61 -19.92 2.97
CA PHE A 213 21.28 -20.49 1.81
C PHE A 213 22.63 -19.83 1.53
N LEU A 214 22.70 -18.50 1.57
CA LEU A 214 23.90 -17.72 1.27
C LEU A 214 24.93 -17.72 2.42
N LEU A 215 24.47 -17.70 3.68
CA LEU A 215 25.36 -17.55 4.85
C LEU A 215 25.76 -18.88 5.51
N PHE A 216 25.00 -19.97 5.30
CA PHE A 216 25.21 -21.27 5.98
C PHE A 216 25.58 -22.41 5.02
N GLY A 217 26.06 -22.08 3.82
CA GLY A 217 26.77 -23.00 2.95
C GLY A 217 28.16 -23.34 3.52
N LYS A 218 28.29 -24.56 4.07
CA LYS A 218 29.41 -25.25 4.75
C LYS A 218 29.39 -25.20 6.29
N ASP A 219 29.40 -26.41 6.86
CA ASP A 219 29.57 -26.78 8.27
C ASP A 219 30.88 -26.22 8.87
N SER A 220 30.97 -24.90 9.12
CA SER A 220 31.76 -24.43 10.25
C SER A 220 30.78 -24.16 11.39
N GLU A 221 30.98 -24.80 12.54
CA GLU A 221 30.25 -24.42 13.74
C GLU A 221 30.67 -22.99 14.10
N LYS A 222 29.91 -22.02 13.58
CA LYS A 222 29.95 -20.63 14.02
C LYS A 222 29.57 -20.65 15.51
N ARG A 223 30.58 -20.53 16.37
CA ARG A 223 30.41 -20.48 17.82
C ARG A 223 30.72 -19.06 18.26
N PHE A 224 29.73 -18.44 18.88
CA PHE A 224 29.98 -17.30 19.74
C PHE A 224 30.58 -17.85 21.04
N ASP A 225 31.59 -17.18 21.58
CA ASP A 225 32.06 -17.52 22.93
C ASP A 225 31.08 -17.00 24.00
N GLU A 226 31.29 -17.40 25.25
CA GLU A 226 30.43 -17.02 26.37
C GLU A 226 30.36 -15.50 26.56
N ARG A 227 31.47 -14.79 26.32
CA ARG A 227 31.55 -13.33 26.41
C ARG A 227 30.67 -12.68 25.34
N GLN A 228 30.75 -13.12 24.08
CA GLN A 228 29.95 -12.62 22.98
C GLN A 228 28.46 -12.86 23.22
N ILE A 229 28.07 -14.02 23.76
CA ILE A 229 26.68 -14.32 24.11
C ILE A 229 26.17 -13.38 25.21
N LEU A 230 26.98 -13.13 26.25
CA LEU A 230 26.64 -12.17 27.32
C LEU A 230 26.44 -10.76 26.77
N GLU A 231 27.32 -10.30 25.89
CA GLU A 231 27.21 -8.99 25.25
C GLU A 231 26.00 -8.89 24.31
N GLN A 232 25.67 -9.95 23.56
CA GLN A 232 24.42 -10.01 22.78
C GLN A 232 23.18 -9.95 23.68
N GLY A 233 23.22 -10.57 24.85
CA GLY A 233 22.13 -10.47 25.84
C GLY A 233 21.93 -9.05 26.35
N LYS A 234 23.01 -8.29 26.58
CA LYS A 234 22.93 -6.86 26.94
C LYS A 234 22.41 -6.03 25.77
N ALA A 235 22.93 -6.26 24.57
CA ALA A 235 22.49 -5.60 23.35
C ALA A 235 20.99 -5.80 23.11
N PHE A 236 20.49 -7.03 23.33
CA PHE A 236 19.08 -7.37 23.17
C PHE A 236 18.21 -6.57 24.14
N LYS A 237 18.60 -6.46 25.41
CA LYS A 237 17.89 -5.63 26.39
C LYS A 237 17.83 -4.17 25.95
N ILE A 238 18.95 -3.61 25.47
CA ILE A 238 19.01 -2.23 24.97
C ILE A 238 18.05 -2.05 23.79
N GLY A 239 18.17 -2.90 22.76
CA GLY A 239 17.30 -2.84 21.58
C GLY A 239 15.83 -3.01 21.91
N PHE A 240 15.50 -3.90 22.84
CA PHE A 240 14.15 -4.13 23.33
C PHE A 240 13.58 -2.90 24.05
N PHE A 241 14.32 -2.28 24.97
CA PHE A 241 13.85 -1.07 25.65
C PHE A 241 13.74 0.13 24.71
N VAL A 242 14.65 0.29 23.75
CA VAL A 242 14.55 1.32 22.70
C VAL A 242 13.28 1.12 21.87
N LEU A 243 13.00 -0.12 21.45
CA LEU A 243 11.77 -0.47 20.74
C LEU A 243 10.52 -0.12 21.58
N LEU A 244 10.45 -0.56 22.84
CA LEU A 244 9.32 -0.29 23.73
C LEU A 244 9.08 1.21 23.93
N ILE A 245 10.13 1.97 24.27
CA ILE A 245 10.04 3.41 24.47
C ILE A 245 9.57 4.11 23.19
N THR A 246 10.07 3.68 22.03
CA THR A 246 9.67 4.26 20.75
C THR A 246 8.21 3.96 20.42
N ILE A 247 7.75 2.73 20.65
CA ILE A 247 6.34 2.36 20.48
C ILE A 247 5.45 3.20 21.40
N GLU A 248 5.81 3.35 22.67
CA GLU A 248 5.05 4.16 23.61
C GLU A 248 4.98 5.63 23.16
N ALA A 249 6.10 6.20 22.71
CA ALA A 249 6.12 7.55 22.15
C ALA A 249 5.22 7.70 20.91
N ILE A 250 5.19 6.69 20.03
CA ILE A 250 4.30 6.66 18.86
C ILE A 250 2.83 6.59 19.30
N ILE A 251 2.50 5.79 20.32
CA ILE A 251 1.15 5.70 20.85
C ILE A 251 0.70 7.05 21.40
N ILE A 252 1.54 7.73 22.19
CA ILE A 252 1.27 9.08 22.70
C ILE A 252 1.05 10.07 21.55
N LEU A 253 1.91 10.02 20.52
CA LEU A 253 1.78 10.85 19.33
C LEU A 253 0.45 10.61 18.59
N ASN A 254 0.03 9.34 18.46
CA ASN A 254 -1.25 8.98 17.87
C ASN A 254 -2.43 9.54 18.67
N PHE A 255 -2.43 9.40 19.99
CA PHE A 255 -3.48 9.96 20.85
C PHE A 255 -3.55 11.49 20.81
N SER A 256 -2.42 12.16 20.57
CA SER A 256 -2.36 13.62 20.45
C SER A 256 -2.91 14.17 19.12
N GLY A 257 -3.22 13.31 18.14
CA GLY A 257 -3.66 13.70 16.80
C GLY A 257 -2.52 14.20 15.88
N LEU A 258 -1.29 14.31 16.38
CA LEU A 258 -0.12 14.79 15.63
C LEU A 258 0.47 13.76 14.66
N ALA A 259 0.04 12.50 14.73
CA ALA A 259 0.54 11.41 13.88
C ALA A 259 -0.07 11.37 12.46
N SER A 260 -0.92 12.34 12.09
CA SER A 260 -1.56 12.39 10.77
C SER A 260 -0.62 12.61 9.59
N VAL A 261 0.67 12.86 9.85
CA VAL A 261 1.70 13.23 8.87
C VAL A 261 2.19 12.03 8.05
N ALA A 262 2.00 10.79 8.51
CA ALA A 262 2.46 9.59 7.82
C ALA A 262 1.47 8.41 7.93
N ASP A 263 1.62 7.42 7.05
CA ASP A 263 0.92 6.15 7.17
C ASP A 263 1.35 5.39 8.43
N TYR A 264 0.40 4.76 9.12
CA TYR A 264 0.67 4.01 10.36
C TYR A 264 1.83 3.00 10.29
N PRO A 265 2.01 2.21 9.20
CA PRO A 265 3.15 1.30 9.07
C PRO A 265 4.52 1.98 9.17
N VAL A 266 4.63 3.26 8.79
CA VAL A 266 5.89 4.03 8.86
C VAL A 266 6.38 4.12 10.30
N PHE A 267 5.49 4.46 11.23
CA PHE A 267 5.83 4.61 12.64
C PHE A 267 6.29 3.28 13.27
N TYR A 268 5.54 2.21 13.05
CA TYR A 268 5.90 0.90 13.60
C TYR A 268 7.24 0.39 13.06
N GLN A 269 7.50 0.63 11.78
CA GLN A 269 8.77 0.23 11.17
C GLN A 269 9.95 1.05 11.69
N ILE A 270 9.78 2.35 11.95
CA ILE A 270 10.81 3.19 12.60
C ILE A 270 11.17 2.62 13.97
N ALA A 271 10.18 2.23 14.77
CA ALA A 271 10.44 1.63 16.09
C ALA A 271 11.27 0.35 15.97
N ILE A 272 10.94 -0.53 15.02
CA ILE A 272 11.71 -1.75 14.74
C ILE A 272 13.14 -1.40 14.30
N PHE A 273 13.30 -0.43 13.40
CA PHE A 273 14.63 0.00 12.93
C PHE A 273 15.48 0.56 14.05
N LEU A 274 14.94 1.38 14.96
CA LEU A 274 15.70 1.92 16.09
C LEU A 274 16.08 0.84 17.11
N GLY A 275 15.16 -0.08 17.42
CA GLY A 275 15.46 -1.23 18.28
C GLY A 275 16.54 -2.15 17.68
N LEU A 276 16.43 -2.45 16.39
CA LEU A 276 17.43 -3.27 15.69
C LEU A 276 18.78 -2.54 15.58
N LEU A 277 18.78 -1.26 15.22
CA LEU A 277 20.00 -0.46 15.07
C LEU A 277 20.76 -0.38 16.38
N SER A 278 20.08 -0.08 17.49
CA SER A 278 20.73 -0.02 18.81
C SER A 278 21.33 -1.37 19.24
N TYR A 279 20.65 -2.49 18.95
CA TYR A 279 21.20 -3.83 19.13
C TYR A 279 22.48 -4.03 18.30
N VAL A 280 22.41 -3.78 16.99
CA VAL A 280 23.50 -4.02 16.05
C VAL A 280 24.72 -3.16 16.39
N VAL A 281 24.51 -1.86 16.64
CA VAL A 281 25.58 -0.91 16.99
C VAL A 281 26.28 -1.35 18.26
N TYR A 282 25.54 -1.73 19.31
CA TYR A 282 26.14 -2.22 20.55
C TYR A 282 27.01 -3.46 20.29
N CYS A 283 26.48 -4.45 19.55
CA CYS A 283 27.21 -5.67 19.22
C CYS A 283 28.49 -5.42 18.41
N ILE A 284 28.49 -4.43 17.51
CA ILE A 284 29.68 -4.05 16.73
C ILE A 284 30.76 -3.48 17.66
N TRP A 285 30.39 -2.56 18.55
CA TRP A 285 31.35 -1.93 19.47
C TRP A 285 31.94 -2.90 20.48
N HIS A 286 31.18 -3.93 20.87
CA HIS A 286 31.61 -4.97 21.82
C HIS A 286 32.11 -6.26 21.15
N GLU A 287 32.35 -6.23 19.84
CA GLU A 287 32.93 -7.34 19.07
C GLU A 287 32.16 -8.66 19.20
N SER A 288 30.85 -8.56 19.42
CA SER A 288 29.92 -9.68 19.56
C SER A 288 28.98 -9.81 18.35
N TYR A 289 29.13 -8.97 17.34
CA TYR A 289 28.30 -8.99 16.13
C TYR A 289 28.60 -10.18 15.20
N PHE A 290 29.89 -10.47 14.96
CA PHE A 290 30.32 -11.59 14.12
C PHE A 290 30.83 -12.74 14.98
N ALA A 291 30.50 -13.98 14.61
CA ALA A 291 31.07 -15.15 15.28
C ALA A 291 32.57 -15.28 14.96
N ILE A 292 33.34 -15.87 15.87
CA ILE A 292 34.81 -16.00 15.80
C ILE A 292 35.30 -16.62 14.48
N ASN A 293 34.51 -17.52 13.88
CA ASN A 293 34.85 -18.24 12.65
C ASN A 293 34.03 -17.79 11.42
N GLU A 294 33.37 -16.64 11.49
CA GLU A 294 32.54 -16.12 10.41
C GLU A 294 33.30 -15.14 9.51
N LYS A 295 33.25 -15.38 8.19
CA LYS A 295 33.75 -14.41 7.21
C LYS A 295 32.78 -13.24 7.11
N SER A 296 33.07 -12.15 7.82
CA SER A 296 32.30 -10.89 7.83
C SER A 296 31.99 -10.37 6.43
N THR A 297 32.87 -10.61 5.45
CA THR A 297 32.70 -10.23 4.05
C THR A 297 31.39 -10.71 3.42
N ARG A 298 30.92 -11.93 3.74
CA ARG A 298 29.66 -12.45 3.16
C ARG A 298 28.43 -11.69 3.66
N VAL A 299 28.41 -11.41 4.96
CA VAL A 299 27.32 -10.64 5.59
C VAL A 299 27.32 -9.20 5.08
N ILE A 300 28.51 -8.59 4.96
CA ILE A 300 28.69 -7.25 4.41
C ILE A 300 28.17 -7.17 2.97
N ILE A 301 28.50 -8.14 2.10
CA ILE A 301 28.01 -8.19 0.72
C ILE A 301 26.48 -8.33 0.68
N LEU A 302 25.90 -9.20 1.51
CA LEU A 302 24.44 -9.37 1.59
C LEU A 302 23.75 -8.05 1.99
N PHE A 303 24.25 -7.37 3.02
CA PHE A 303 23.71 -6.09 3.46
C PHE A 303 23.87 -5.00 2.39
N ALA A 304 24.98 -4.99 1.67
CA ALA A 304 25.22 -4.02 0.60
C ALA A 304 24.24 -4.24 -0.55
N PHE A 305 23.95 -5.50 -0.88
CA PHE A 305 22.97 -5.88 -1.87
C PHE A 305 21.54 -5.47 -1.45
N ILE A 306 21.14 -5.76 -0.21
CA ILE A 306 19.82 -5.36 0.33
C ILE A 306 19.68 -3.83 0.33
N ALA A 307 20.72 -3.11 0.78
CA ALA A 307 20.73 -1.65 0.76
C ALA A 307 20.58 -1.10 -0.66
N ALA A 308 21.32 -1.64 -1.63
CA ALA A 308 21.25 -1.21 -3.03
C ALA A 308 19.85 -1.40 -3.64
N ILE A 309 19.21 -2.55 -3.41
CA ILE A 309 17.82 -2.79 -3.85
C ILE A 309 16.86 -1.77 -3.24
N ASN A 310 16.98 -1.53 -1.94
CA ASN A 310 16.12 -0.57 -1.23
C ASN A 310 16.34 0.88 -1.71
N ILE A 311 17.56 1.25 -2.08
CA ILE A 311 17.87 2.54 -2.72
C ILE A 311 17.19 2.64 -4.08
N VAL A 312 17.33 1.62 -4.94
CA VAL A 312 16.73 1.62 -6.28
C VAL A 312 15.20 1.74 -6.19
N ILE A 313 14.57 0.94 -5.34
CA ILE A 313 13.12 1.00 -5.11
C ILE A 313 12.72 2.37 -4.54
N GLY A 314 13.51 2.91 -3.61
CA GLY A 314 13.30 4.24 -3.06
C GLY A 314 13.33 5.34 -4.13
N ILE A 315 14.35 5.32 -5.00
CA ILE A 315 14.49 6.25 -6.12
C ILE A 315 13.30 6.13 -7.08
N ILE A 316 12.90 4.92 -7.44
CA ILE A 316 11.73 4.69 -8.30
C ILE A 316 10.47 5.30 -7.68
N ASN A 317 10.18 5.02 -6.41
CA ASN A 317 9.01 5.59 -5.73
C ASN A 317 9.10 7.12 -5.61
N ALA A 318 10.30 7.68 -5.43
CA ALA A 318 10.52 9.13 -5.38
C ALA A 318 10.22 9.79 -6.73
N ILE A 319 10.74 9.22 -7.82
CA ILE A 319 10.52 9.72 -9.19
C ILE A 319 9.04 9.71 -9.55
N HIS A 320 8.30 8.68 -9.13
CA HIS A 320 6.85 8.59 -9.39
C HIS A 320 5.99 9.43 -8.42
N GLY A 321 6.60 10.23 -7.53
CA GLY A 321 5.87 11.06 -6.57
C GLY A 321 5.07 10.27 -5.54
N GLN A 322 5.42 9.01 -5.28
CA GLN A 322 4.61 8.13 -4.45
C GLN A 322 5.04 8.12 -2.97
N ILE A 323 6.16 8.76 -2.63
CA ILE A 323 6.66 8.84 -1.25
C ILE A 323 5.81 9.80 -0.40
N ILE A 324 5.37 10.91 -0.99
CA ILE A 324 4.49 11.89 -0.35
C ILE A 324 3.29 12.06 -1.26
N VAL A 325 2.13 11.63 -0.79
CA VAL A 325 0.86 11.73 -1.52
C VAL A 325 -0.10 12.51 -0.63
N ASP A 326 -0.71 13.56 -1.18
CA ASP A 326 -1.65 14.43 -0.47
C ASP A 326 -1.11 15.02 0.85
N GLY A 327 0.17 15.39 0.86
CA GLY A 327 0.85 15.94 2.04
C GLY A 327 1.14 14.93 3.14
N ARG A 328 0.92 13.63 2.90
CA ARG A 328 1.20 12.54 3.84
C ARG A 328 2.34 11.65 3.34
N ILE A 329 3.22 11.27 4.26
CA ILE A 329 4.30 10.33 4.00
C ILE A 329 3.71 8.92 3.88
N THR A 330 3.86 8.28 2.73
CA THR A 330 3.32 6.95 2.49
C THR A 330 4.28 5.86 2.99
N PHE A 331 3.79 4.63 3.14
CA PHE A 331 4.61 3.46 3.46
C PHE A 331 5.77 3.22 2.46
N ARG A 332 5.76 3.83 1.28
CA ARG A 332 6.84 3.67 0.29
C ARG A 332 8.18 4.27 0.76
N ILE A 333 8.15 5.17 1.74
CA ILE A 333 9.34 5.69 2.43
C ILE A 333 10.14 4.59 3.16
N LEU A 334 9.53 3.42 3.42
CA LEU A 334 10.19 2.36 4.18
C LEU A 334 11.42 1.79 3.45
N ASN A 335 11.43 1.77 2.12
CA ASN A 335 12.59 1.33 1.35
C ASN A 335 13.81 2.24 1.57
N PRO A 336 13.73 3.57 1.35
CA PRO A 336 14.86 4.45 1.64
C PRO A 336 15.24 4.46 3.12
N LEU A 337 14.30 4.34 4.06
CA LEU A 337 14.63 4.19 5.49
C LEU A 337 15.42 2.90 5.79
N CYS A 338 15.05 1.78 5.16
CA CYS A 338 15.78 0.52 5.25
C CYS A 338 17.20 0.64 4.69
N ALA A 339 17.37 1.35 3.57
CA ALA A 339 18.69 1.66 3.03
C ALA A 339 19.55 2.49 4.02
N ILE A 340 18.96 3.54 4.61
CA ILE A 340 19.63 4.38 5.62
C ILE A 340 20.08 3.53 6.81
N LEU A 341 19.25 2.61 7.30
CA LEU A 341 19.59 1.69 8.38
C LEU A 341 20.89 0.92 8.08
N PHE A 342 20.99 0.31 6.89
CA PHE A 342 22.21 -0.43 6.49
C PHE A 342 23.41 0.49 6.33
N ILE A 343 23.23 1.71 5.80
CA ILE A 343 24.31 2.72 5.70
C ILE A 343 24.86 3.05 7.10
N VAL A 344 24.00 3.25 8.09
CA VAL A 344 24.44 3.52 9.48
C VAL A 344 25.18 2.32 10.07
N ILE A 345 24.72 1.09 9.79
CA ILE A 345 25.42 -0.13 10.21
C ILE A 345 26.83 -0.19 9.58
N PHE A 346 26.96 0.09 8.28
CA PHE A 346 28.25 0.13 7.60
C PHE A 346 29.17 1.21 8.15
N ALA A 347 28.65 2.42 8.37
CA ALA A 347 29.38 3.50 8.98
C ALA A 347 29.88 3.11 10.37
N THR A 348 29.05 2.44 11.18
CA THR A 348 29.43 1.94 12.51
C THR A 348 30.57 0.93 12.44
N MET A 349 30.51 -0.03 11.50
CA MET A 349 31.60 -1.00 11.28
C MET A 349 32.90 -0.32 10.85
N LEU A 350 32.82 0.68 9.97
CA LEU A 350 33.98 1.45 9.52
C LEU A 350 34.61 2.24 10.68
N LEU A 351 33.78 2.95 11.47
CA LEU A 351 34.23 3.72 12.62
C LEU A 351 34.92 2.83 13.66
N LYS A 352 34.34 1.67 13.97
CA LYS A 352 34.96 0.69 14.88
C LYS A 352 36.30 0.18 14.35
N ARG A 353 36.41 -0.06 13.04
CA ARG A 353 37.68 -0.47 12.42
C ARG A 353 38.77 0.61 12.56
N ILE A 354 38.41 1.87 12.32
CA ILE A 354 39.34 3.01 12.48
C ILE A 354 39.74 3.19 13.94
N ALA A 355 38.80 3.02 14.89
CA ALA A 355 39.11 3.11 16.31
C ALA A 355 40.10 2.01 16.74
N ASN A 356 39.88 0.76 16.31
CA ASN A 356 40.78 -0.34 16.63
C ASN A 356 42.18 -0.16 16.04
N SER A 357 42.32 0.41 14.83
CA SER A 357 43.64 0.67 14.24
C SER A 357 44.42 1.76 14.97
N LYS A 358 43.73 2.79 15.48
CA LYS A 358 44.38 3.87 16.24
C LYS A 358 44.91 3.41 17.58
N ASN A 359 44.17 2.54 18.27
CA ASN A 359 44.61 1.99 19.55
C ASN A 359 45.83 1.10 19.36
N ALA A 360 45.85 0.25 18.31
CA ALA A 360 47.00 -0.59 18.00
C ALA A 360 48.28 0.22 17.74
N SER A 361 48.20 1.34 17.01
CA SER A 361 49.37 2.20 16.76
C SER A 361 49.85 2.95 18.01
N ALA A 362 48.95 3.25 18.96
CA ALA A 362 49.32 3.90 20.21
C ALA A 362 50.02 2.92 21.18
N ASP A 363 49.53 1.67 21.24
CA ASP A 363 50.15 0.63 22.06
C ASP A 363 51.55 0.25 21.54
N GLU A 364 51.77 0.26 20.22
CA GLU A 364 53.09 0.03 19.60
C GLU A 364 54.09 1.18 19.85
N GLU A 365 53.62 2.43 19.93
CA GLU A 365 54.47 3.59 20.26
C GLU A 365 54.89 3.62 21.74
N GLU A 366 54.05 3.13 22.66
CA GLU A 366 54.39 3.04 24.10
C GLU A 366 55.38 1.90 24.41
N GLU A 367 55.35 0.78 23.67
CA GLU A 367 56.31 -0.32 23.85
C GLU A 367 57.73 -0.01 23.30
N ASP A 368 57.86 0.89 22.32
CA ASP A 368 59.16 1.31 21.77
C ASP A 368 59.88 2.37 22.64
N ASP A 369 59.17 2.99 23.59
CA ASP A 369 59.68 4.01 24.52
C ASP A 369 60.08 3.45 25.92
N GLU A 370 59.81 2.18 26.21
CA GLU A 370 60.29 1.43 27.41
C GLU A 370 61.59 0.63 27.14
#